data_AF-A0A7Y5JHR6-F1
#
_entry.id   AF-A0A7Y5JHR6-F1
#
_cell.length_a   1.000
_cell.length_b   1.000
_cell.length_c   1.000
_cell.angle_alpha   90.00
_cell.angle_beta   90.00
_cell.angle_gamma   90.00
#
_symmetry.space_group_name_H-M   'P 1'
#
loop_
_entity.id
_entity.type
_entity.pdbx_description
1 polymer ?
#
loop_
_entity_poly.entity_id
_entity_poly.type
_entity_poly.pdbx_seq_one_letter_code
_entity_poly.pdbx_strand_id
1 'polypeptide(L)'
;MFKLALLVAVFMRLAFADWWAKRHQAQRWREYGFLCLCGTLGAGAAAGVSLVTAHLAPAYFVYGKGAPEGEGLAAFALAGALEAGFTAGAVAAGCLLIASSSLTRWPRMPIGRLWRSIATAAMGSLAAGVLSALLPDWVAHGLSQGMDRLPEPQAGEAALAFKVHLGSYVGLTVTTALTCTRVLMLRRKLSAEALRRVEDNLKRPGDDPKSGE
;
A
#
# COMPACT_ATOMS: atom_id res chain seq x y z
N MET A 1 5.13 14.66 -11.52
CA MET A 1 5.35 15.82 -10.60
C MET A 1 4.08 16.65 -10.37
N PHE A 2 3.53 17.36 -11.36
CA PHE A 2 2.30 18.17 -11.18
C PHE A 2 1.10 17.35 -10.68
N LYS A 3 0.89 16.14 -11.22
CA LYS A 3 -0.19 15.22 -10.81
C LYS A 3 -0.05 14.76 -9.35
N LEU A 4 1.17 14.43 -8.92
CA LEU A 4 1.47 14.06 -7.53
C LEU A 4 1.21 15.23 -6.58
N ALA A 5 1.71 16.43 -6.91
CA ALA A 5 1.47 17.64 -6.14
C ALA A 5 -0.03 17.96 -6.03
N LEU A 6 -0.79 17.77 -7.12
CA LEU A 6 -2.24 17.91 -7.14
C LEU A 6 -2.92 16.89 -6.21
N LEU A 7 -2.52 15.62 -6.27
CA LEU A 7 -3.06 14.54 -5.43
C LEU A 7 -2.82 14.80 -3.94
N VAL A 8 -1.59 15.18 -3.58
CA VAL A 8 -1.23 15.58 -2.21
C VAL A 8 -2.05 16.81 -1.79
N ALA A 9 -2.13 17.83 -2.64
CA ALA A 9 -2.89 19.05 -2.35
C ALA A 9 -4.39 18.78 -2.17
N VAL A 10 -4.98 17.88 -2.97
CA VAL A 10 -6.39 17.47 -2.83
C VAL A 10 -6.59 16.73 -1.52
N PHE A 11 -5.78 15.73 -1.19
CA PHE A 11 -5.91 14.99 0.08
C PHE A 11 -5.69 15.90 1.29
N MET A 12 -4.70 16.79 1.24
CA MET A 12 -4.44 17.75 2.31
C MET A 12 -5.56 18.78 2.46
N ARG A 13 -6.12 19.28 1.35
CA ARG A 13 -7.30 20.17 1.40
C ARG A 13 -8.52 19.47 1.96
N LEU A 14 -8.81 18.23 1.55
CA LEU A 14 -9.94 17.46 2.09
C LEU A 14 -9.75 17.18 3.58
N ALA A 15 -8.54 16.84 4.00
CA ALA A 15 -8.19 16.64 5.41
C ALA A 15 -8.40 17.92 6.23
N PHE A 16 -7.88 19.04 5.73
CA PHE A 16 -7.98 20.34 6.39
C PHE A 16 -9.42 20.86 6.41
N ALA A 17 -10.17 20.72 5.32
CA ALA A 17 -11.57 21.14 5.24
C ALA A 17 -12.47 20.32 6.18
N ASP A 18 -12.30 19.00 6.27
CA ASP A 18 -13.06 18.16 7.20
C ASP A 18 -12.69 18.46 8.66
N TRP A 19 -11.40 18.69 8.95
CA TRP A 19 -10.94 19.12 10.27
C TRP A 19 -11.48 20.50 10.65
N TRP A 20 -11.48 21.46 9.73
CA TRP A 20 -11.96 22.82 9.96
C TRP A 20 -13.48 22.85 10.18
N ALA A 21 -14.24 22.11 9.37
CA ALA A 21 -15.70 22.08 9.42
C ALA A 21 -16.24 21.33 10.64
N LYS A 22 -15.57 20.27 11.11
CA LYS A 22 -16.11 19.39 12.16
C LYS A 22 -15.30 19.39 13.46
N ARG A 23 -14.12 20.02 13.50
CA ARG A 23 -13.23 20.19 14.68
C ARG A 23 -13.12 18.88 15.48
N HIS A 24 -13.63 18.86 16.71
CA HIS A 24 -13.56 17.72 17.64
C HIS A 24 -14.43 16.51 17.23
N GLN A 25 -15.37 16.65 16.30
CA GLN A 25 -16.16 15.55 15.73
C GLN A 25 -15.57 15.00 14.42
N ALA A 26 -14.46 15.58 13.92
CA ALA A 26 -13.80 15.11 12.70
C ALA A 26 -13.15 13.74 12.95
N GLN A 27 -13.83 12.65 12.58
CA GLN A 27 -13.22 11.32 12.63
C GLN A 27 -12.37 11.00 11.38
N ARG A 28 -12.59 11.70 10.26
CA ARG A 28 -11.99 11.36 8.96
C ARG A 28 -10.63 11.98 8.69
N TRP A 29 -10.22 13.06 9.38
CA TRP A 29 -8.86 13.61 9.23
C TRP A 29 -7.77 12.56 9.46
N ARG A 30 -8.00 11.60 10.37
CA ARG A 30 -7.07 10.50 10.63
C ARG A 30 -6.99 9.52 9.47
N GLU A 31 -8.07 9.35 8.71
CA GLU A 31 -8.10 8.51 7.50
C GLU A 31 -7.35 9.20 6.35
N TYR A 32 -7.59 10.50 6.15
CA TYR A 32 -6.87 11.29 5.16
C TYR A 32 -5.37 11.39 5.50
N GLY A 33 -5.04 11.60 6.77
CA GLY A 33 -3.66 11.56 7.26
C GLY A 33 -3.02 10.19 7.05
N PHE A 34 -3.75 9.10 7.30
CA PHE A 34 -3.28 7.74 7.04
C PHE A 34 -2.99 7.51 5.54
N LEU A 35 -3.91 7.90 4.65
CA LEU A 35 -3.69 7.84 3.20
C LEU A 35 -2.45 8.62 2.76
N CYS A 36 -2.32 9.87 3.23
CA CYS A 36 -1.21 10.74 2.86
C CYS A 36 0.14 10.21 3.38
N LEU A 37 0.18 9.71 4.62
CA LEU A 37 1.39 9.12 5.19
C LEU A 37 1.78 7.83 4.47
N CYS A 38 0.83 6.93 4.20
CA CYS A 38 1.11 5.70 3.46
C CYS A 38 1.57 5.98 2.03
N GLY A 39 0.96 6.97 1.35
CA GLY A 39 1.44 7.45 0.06
C GLY A 39 2.88 7.98 0.17
N THR A 40 3.16 8.86 1.13
CA THR A 40 4.52 9.43 1.30
C THR A 40 5.57 8.35 1.58
N LEU A 41 5.26 7.36 2.42
CA LEU A 41 6.13 6.22 2.69
C LEU A 41 6.34 5.37 1.43
N GLY A 42 5.28 5.12 0.65
CA GLY A 42 5.38 4.42 -0.63
C GLY A 42 6.25 5.16 -1.64
N ALA A 43 6.12 6.49 -1.71
CA ALA A 43 6.95 7.35 -2.56
C ALA A 43 8.43 7.27 -2.16
N GLY A 44 8.74 7.35 -0.86
CA GLY A 44 10.10 7.23 -0.36
C GLY A 44 10.73 5.86 -0.65
N ALA A 45 9.97 4.78 -0.43
CA ALA A 45 10.44 3.43 -0.73
C ALA A 45 10.69 3.23 -2.23
N ALA A 46 9.75 3.65 -3.09
CA ALA A 46 9.89 3.53 -4.54
C ALA A 46 11.04 4.39 -5.08
N ALA A 47 11.24 5.60 -4.54
CA ALA A 47 12.34 6.47 -4.89
C ALA A 47 13.69 5.82 -4.57
N GLY A 48 13.86 5.25 -3.37
CA GLY A 48 15.07 4.55 -2.98
C GLY A 48 15.39 3.39 -3.93
N VAL A 49 14.42 2.53 -4.20
CA VAL A 49 14.59 1.41 -5.15
C VAL A 49 14.94 1.91 -6.55
N SER A 50 14.23 2.93 -7.04
CA SER A 50 14.42 3.43 -8.41
C SER A 50 15.75 4.16 -8.60
N LEU A 51 16.25 4.88 -7.59
CA LEU A 51 17.57 5.51 -7.65
C LEU A 51 18.69 4.46 -7.67
N VAL A 52 18.58 3.41 -6.84
CA VAL A 52 19.51 2.28 -6.87
C VAL A 52 19.47 1.58 -8.22
N THR A 53 18.27 1.32 -8.76
CA THR A 53 18.13 0.71 -10.09
C THR A 53 18.65 1.62 -11.20
N ALA A 54 18.46 2.94 -11.12
CA ALA A 54 18.98 3.87 -12.12
C ALA A 54 20.51 3.90 -12.15
N HIS A 55 21.15 3.60 -11.01
CA HIS A 55 22.60 3.48 -10.91
C HIS A 55 23.10 2.11 -11.39
N LEU A 56 22.44 1.02 -11.00
CA LEU A 56 22.89 -0.36 -11.27
C LEU A 56 22.46 -0.91 -12.63
N ALA A 57 21.32 -0.46 -13.15
CA ALA A 57 20.74 -0.96 -14.40
C ALA A 57 20.12 0.21 -15.19
N PRO A 58 20.91 1.20 -15.63
CA PRO A 58 20.40 2.38 -16.33
C PRO A 58 19.63 2.03 -17.61
N ALA A 59 20.04 0.97 -18.30
CA ALA A 59 19.38 0.47 -19.52
C ALA A 59 17.90 0.10 -19.29
N TYR A 60 17.53 -0.34 -18.09
CA TYR A 60 16.12 -0.60 -17.73
C TYR A 60 15.26 0.67 -17.85
N PHE A 61 15.78 1.82 -17.44
CA PHE A 61 15.03 3.08 -17.51
C PHE A 61 15.04 3.65 -18.92
N VAL A 62 16.18 3.64 -19.60
CA VAL A 62 16.30 4.15 -20.97
C VAL A 62 15.43 3.35 -21.93
N TYR A 63 15.65 2.04 -22.01
CA TYR A 63 15.00 1.18 -23.00
C TYR A 63 13.65 0.65 -22.51
N GLY A 64 13.54 0.30 -21.22
CA GLY A 64 12.32 -0.24 -20.64
C GLY A 64 11.29 0.80 -20.22
N LYS A 65 11.69 2.05 -19.96
CA LYS A 65 10.78 3.14 -19.53
C LYS A 65 10.85 4.41 -20.39
N GLY A 66 11.66 4.42 -21.46
CA GLY A 66 11.78 5.56 -22.37
C GLY A 66 12.42 6.80 -21.73
N ALA A 67 13.30 6.60 -20.75
CA ALA A 67 14.04 7.70 -20.14
C ALA A 67 15.07 8.28 -21.11
N PRO A 68 15.39 9.59 -21.03
CA PRO A 68 16.50 10.16 -21.78
C PRO A 68 17.82 9.48 -21.40
N GLU A 69 18.70 9.29 -22.38
CA GLU A 69 20.08 8.83 -22.15
C GLU A 69 20.92 9.96 -21.54
N GLY A 70 21.81 9.62 -20.61
CA GLY A 70 22.75 10.56 -20.01
C GLY A 70 22.15 11.45 -18.90
N GLU A 71 22.42 12.75 -18.96
CA GLU A 71 22.01 13.69 -17.92
C GLU A 71 20.48 13.75 -17.78
N GLY A 72 19.99 13.55 -16.56
CA GLY A 72 18.56 13.57 -16.24
C GLY A 72 17.93 12.19 -15.99
N LEU A 73 18.64 11.08 -16.21
CA LEU A 73 18.14 9.73 -15.93
C LEU A 73 17.68 9.57 -14.47
N ALA A 74 18.50 10.00 -13.51
CA ALA A 74 18.18 9.92 -12.09
C ALA A 74 16.95 10.76 -11.73
N ALA A 75 16.81 11.95 -12.32
CA ALA A 75 15.65 12.83 -12.10
C ALA A 75 14.37 12.22 -12.71
N PHE A 76 14.46 11.62 -13.90
CA PHE A 76 13.35 10.90 -14.53
C PHE A 76 12.91 9.71 -13.69
N ALA A 77 13.86 8.86 -13.29
CA ALA A 77 13.62 7.70 -12.45
C ALA A 77 12.98 8.11 -11.11
N LEU A 78 13.51 9.14 -10.46
CA LEU A 78 12.97 9.68 -9.21
C LEU A 78 11.54 10.21 -9.38
N ALA A 79 11.29 11.03 -10.40
CA ALA A 79 9.97 11.63 -10.61
C ALA A 79 8.89 10.56 -10.86
N GLY A 80 9.20 9.55 -11.69
CA GLY A 80 8.30 8.43 -11.94
C GLY A 80 8.07 7.58 -10.68
N ALA A 81 9.14 7.33 -9.91
CA ALA A 81 9.08 6.55 -8.69
C ALA A 81 8.25 7.20 -7.59
N LEU A 82 8.40 8.51 -7.39
CA LEU A 82 7.63 9.27 -6.40
C LEU A 82 6.12 9.20 -6.70
N GLU A 83 5.74 9.36 -7.96
CA GLU A 83 4.33 9.32 -8.38
C GLU A 83 3.74 7.91 -8.26
N ALA A 84 4.45 6.91 -8.76
CA ALA A 84 4.01 5.51 -8.68
C ALA A 84 3.96 5.02 -7.23
N GLY A 85 5.00 5.30 -6.44
CA GLY A 85 5.10 4.91 -5.04
C GLY A 85 4.04 5.56 -4.17
N PHE A 86 3.78 6.86 -4.37
CA PHE A 86 2.70 7.55 -3.66
C PHE A 86 1.35 6.93 -3.96
N THR A 87 1.06 6.72 -5.24
CA THR A 87 -0.21 6.16 -5.69
C THR A 87 -0.40 4.75 -5.12
N ALA A 88 0.62 3.90 -5.22
CA ALA A 88 0.57 2.53 -4.68
C ALA A 88 0.32 2.51 -3.17
N GLY A 89 1.05 3.33 -2.40
CA GLY A 89 0.88 3.44 -0.95
C GLY A 89 -0.51 3.96 -0.56
N ALA A 90 -1.00 5.00 -1.24
CA ALA A 90 -2.32 5.56 -0.99
C ALA A 90 -3.45 4.58 -1.35
N VAL A 91 -3.34 3.87 -2.48
CA VAL A 91 -4.31 2.85 -2.90
C VAL A 91 -4.35 1.70 -1.89
N ALA A 92 -3.19 1.18 -1.46
CA ALA A 92 -3.14 0.11 -0.46
C ALA A 92 -3.80 0.53 0.86
N ALA A 93 -3.53 1.76 1.32
CA ALA A 93 -4.17 2.33 2.50
C ALA A 93 -5.69 2.53 2.30
N GLY A 94 -6.12 2.96 1.13
CA GLY A 94 -7.53 3.10 0.76
C GLY A 94 -8.28 1.76 0.82
N CYS A 95 -7.70 0.70 0.25
CA CYS A 95 -8.25 -0.65 0.33
C CYS A 95 -8.43 -1.11 1.78
N LEU A 96 -7.44 -0.87 2.64
CA LEU A 96 -7.52 -1.22 4.06
C LEU A 96 -8.55 -0.38 4.82
N LEU A 97 -8.66 0.92 4.50
CA LEU A 97 -9.67 1.80 5.09
C LEU A 97 -11.08 1.34 4.70
N ILE A 98 -11.32 1.02 3.43
CA ILE A 98 -12.59 0.47 2.95
C ILE A 98 -12.90 -0.86 3.67
N ALA A 99 -11.93 -1.78 3.73
CA ALA A 99 -12.07 -3.04 4.44
C ALA A 99 -12.31 -2.87 5.96
N SER A 100 -11.85 -1.76 6.55
CA SER A 100 -12.04 -1.41 7.97
C SER A 100 -13.30 -0.60 8.25
N SER A 101 -13.95 -0.04 7.23
CA SER A 101 -15.01 0.96 7.35
C SER A 101 -16.31 0.38 7.91
N SER A 102 -17.09 1.23 8.57
CA SER A 102 -18.45 0.90 9.08
C SER A 102 -19.50 0.79 7.98
N LEU A 103 -19.12 0.91 6.69
CA LEU A 103 -20.02 0.64 5.57
C LEU A 103 -20.47 -0.83 5.53
N THR A 104 -19.77 -1.70 6.26
CA THR A 104 -20.20 -3.06 6.54
C THR A 104 -20.77 -3.17 7.96
N ARG A 105 -21.67 -4.14 8.19
CA ARG A 105 -22.37 -4.42 9.45
C ARG A 105 -21.49 -4.76 10.69
N TRP A 106 -20.17 -4.57 10.62
CA TRP A 106 -19.20 -5.00 11.64
C TRP A 106 -18.52 -3.79 12.29
N PRO A 107 -17.98 -3.91 13.52
CA PRO A 107 -17.31 -2.80 14.18
C PRO A 107 -16.06 -2.37 13.41
N ARG A 108 -15.79 -1.07 13.43
CA ARG A 108 -14.65 -0.44 12.77
C ARG A 108 -13.34 -0.87 13.42
N MET A 109 -12.30 -1.09 12.62
CA MET A 109 -10.96 -1.36 13.17
C MET A 109 -10.19 -0.09 13.51
N PRO A 110 -9.40 -0.09 14.60
CA PRO A 110 -8.55 1.04 14.96
C PRO A 110 -7.39 1.19 13.97
N ILE A 111 -7.06 2.44 13.61
CA ILE A 111 -5.98 2.78 12.66
C ILE A 111 -4.64 2.16 13.04
N GLY A 112 -4.33 2.04 14.34
CA GLY A 112 -3.10 1.38 14.81
C GLY A 112 -2.95 -0.08 14.33
N ARG A 113 -4.06 -0.80 14.11
CA ARG A 113 -4.01 -2.14 13.51
C ARG A 113 -3.81 -2.10 11.99
N LEU A 114 -4.32 -1.06 11.31
CA LEU A 114 -4.12 -0.87 9.87
C LEU A 114 -2.65 -0.57 9.54
N TRP A 115 -1.92 0.11 10.43
CA TRP A 115 -0.47 0.29 10.29
C TRP A 115 0.30 -1.03 10.23
N ARG A 116 -0.10 -2.03 11.02
CA ARG A 116 0.50 -3.38 10.97
C ARG A 116 0.18 -4.08 9.65
N SER A 117 -1.04 -3.88 9.12
CA SER A 117 -1.43 -4.40 7.80
C SER A 117 -0.61 -3.77 6.68
N ILE A 118 -0.40 -2.45 6.71
CA ILE A 118 0.49 -1.75 5.76
C ILE A 118 1.93 -2.26 5.87
N ALA A 119 2.46 -2.40 7.08
CA ALA A 119 3.81 -2.94 7.27
C ALA A 119 3.93 -4.36 6.69
N THR A 120 2.92 -5.20 6.90
CA THR A 120 2.87 -6.55 6.31
C THR A 120 2.83 -6.50 4.78
N ALA A 121 2.02 -5.60 4.21
CA ALA A 121 1.93 -5.42 2.77
C ALA A 121 3.26 -4.91 2.16
N ALA A 122 3.92 -3.98 2.84
CA ALA A 122 5.23 -3.48 2.45
C ALA A 122 6.31 -4.57 2.52
N MET A 123 6.35 -5.38 3.59
CA MET A 123 7.27 -6.51 3.70
C MET A 123 7.00 -7.56 2.60
N GLY A 124 5.73 -7.81 2.29
CA GLY A 124 5.32 -8.68 1.20
C GLY A 124 5.78 -8.20 -0.17
N SER A 125 5.66 -6.89 -0.43
CA SER A 125 6.21 -6.23 -1.62
C SER A 125 7.72 -6.44 -1.72
N LEU A 126 8.46 -6.16 -0.65
CA LEU A 126 9.92 -6.29 -0.64
C LEU A 126 10.35 -7.75 -0.85
N ALA A 127 9.75 -8.68 -0.12
CA ALA A 127 10.06 -10.11 -0.25
C ALA A 127 9.77 -10.64 -1.66
N ALA A 128 8.62 -10.28 -2.24
CA ALA A 128 8.29 -10.67 -3.61
C ALA A 128 9.23 -10.03 -4.64
N GLY A 129 9.65 -8.79 -4.43
CA GLY A 129 10.67 -8.14 -5.24
C GLY A 129 11.99 -8.91 -5.23
N VAL A 130 12.49 -9.28 -4.04
CA VAL A 130 13.72 -10.09 -3.92
C VAL A 130 13.55 -11.48 -4.54
N LEU A 131 12.46 -12.19 -4.22
CA LEU A 131 12.20 -13.54 -4.73
C LEU A 131 12.02 -13.57 -6.24
N SER A 132 11.50 -12.49 -6.83
CA SER A 132 11.32 -12.40 -8.28
C SER A 132 12.64 -12.38 -9.06
N ALA A 133 13.77 -12.08 -8.41
CA ALA A 133 15.09 -12.22 -9.02
C ALA A 133 15.38 -13.66 -9.47
N LEU A 134 14.77 -14.65 -8.80
CA LEU A 134 14.88 -16.08 -9.12
C LEU A 134 14.00 -16.51 -10.30
N LEU A 135 13.13 -15.62 -10.81
CA LEU A 135 12.31 -15.95 -11.95
C LEU A 135 13.18 -16.09 -13.21
N PRO A 136 12.82 -17.03 -14.11
CA PRO A 136 13.52 -17.19 -15.38
C PRO A 136 13.50 -15.90 -16.22
N ASP A 137 14.54 -15.67 -17.02
CA ASP A 137 14.70 -14.42 -17.78
C ASP A 137 13.66 -14.21 -18.88
N TRP A 138 13.01 -15.28 -19.36
CA TRP A 138 11.90 -15.17 -20.32
C TRP A 138 10.72 -14.35 -19.77
N VAL A 139 10.58 -14.25 -18.45
CA VAL A 139 9.57 -13.38 -17.80
C VAL A 139 9.80 -11.90 -18.13
N ALA A 140 11.05 -11.47 -18.35
CA ALA A 140 11.39 -10.11 -18.73
C ALA A 140 11.23 -9.84 -20.24
N HIS A 141 11.42 -10.86 -21.07
CA HIS A 141 11.34 -10.77 -22.54
C HIS A 141 9.91 -10.53 -23.05
N GLY A 142 8.90 -11.12 -22.40
CA GLY A 142 7.50 -11.00 -22.85
C GLY A 142 6.84 -9.64 -22.61
N LEU A 143 7.44 -8.75 -21.81
CA LEU A 143 6.79 -7.54 -21.28
C LEU A 143 7.54 -6.23 -21.56
N SER A 144 8.81 -6.28 -21.98
CA SER A 144 9.64 -5.08 -22.19
C SER A 144 9.99 -4.89 -23.67
N GLN A 145 9.19 -4.08 -24.38
CA GLN A 145 9.52 -3.68 -25.74
C GLN A 145 10.87 -2.92 -25.74
N GLY A 146 11.91 -3.52 -26.32
CA GLY A 146 13.21 -2.86 -26.52
C GLY A 146 14.39 -3.45 -25.74
N MET A 147 14.16 -4.30 -24.72
CA MET A 147 15.26 -4.92 -23.97
C MET A 147 15.93 -6.08 -24.71
N ASP A 148 15.21 -6.77 -25.59
CA ASP A 148 15.75 -7.88 -26.43
C ASP A 148 16.86 -7.43 -27.39
N ARG A 149 17.06 -6.11 -27.54
CA ARG A 149 18.06 -5.51 -28.44
C ARG A 149 19.34 -5.08 -27.71
N LEU A 150 19.39 -5.24 -26.38
CA LEU A 150 20.53 -4.83 -25.58
C LEU A 150 21.67 -5.86 -25.68
N PRO A 151 22.93 -5.42 -25.79
CA PRO A 151 24.06 -6.32 -25.66
C PRO A 151 24.21 -6.79 -24.20
N GLU A 152 24.71 -8.02 -24.02
CA GLU A 152 25.12 -8.48 -22.69
C GLU A 152 26.34 -7.67 -22.21
N PRO A 153 26.42 -7.27 -20.92
CA PRO A 153 25.58 -7.70 -19.78
C PRO A 153 24.34 -6.83 -19.49
N GLN A 154 24.10 -5.77 -20.28
CA GLN A 154 23.05 -4.78 -20.00
C GLN A 154 21.64 -5.38 -20.06
N ALA A 155 21.45 -6.37 -20.94
CA ALA A 155 20.20 -7.13 -21.04
C ALA A 155 19.88 -7.87 -19.73
N GLY A 156 20.85 -8.60 -19.16
CA GLY A 156 20.68 -9.29 -17.88
C GLY A 156 20.40 -8.35 -16.69
N GLU A 157 21.11 -7.23 -16.61
CA GLU A 157 20.87 -6.22 -15.57
C GLU A 157 19.48 -5.59 -15.67
N ALA A 158 19.05 -5.26 -16.89
CA ALA A 158 17.73 -4.71 -17.15
C ALA A 158 16.61 -5.73 -16.87
N ALA A 159 16.82 -7.00 -17.22
CA ALA A 159 15.92 -8.09 -16.90
C ALA A 159 15.78 -8.30 -15.40
N LEU A 160 16.88 -8.27 -14.65
CA LEU A 160 16.86 -8.35 -13.20
C LEU A 160 16.08 -7.18 -12.58
N ALA A 161 16.37 -5.95 -13.01
CA ALA A 161 15.65 -4.76 -12.56
C ALA A 161 14.14 -4.85 -12.83
N PHE A 162 13.76 -5.30 -14.04
CA PHE A 162 12.37 -5.53 -14.41
C PHE A 162 11.70 -6.54 -13.48
N LYS A 163 12.32 -7.70 -13.28
CA LYS A 163 11.81 -8.77 -12.40
C LYS A 163 11.55 -8.23 -10.99
N VAL A 164 12.52 -7.56 -10.38
CA VAL A 164 12.41 -6.98 -9.03
C VAL A 164 11.24 -5.99 -8.91
N HIS A 165 11.05 -5.11 -9.91
CA HIS A 165 9.93 -4.17 -9.91
C HIS A 165 8.60 -4.90 -10.05
N LEU A 166 8.50 -5.85 -10.99
CA LEU A 166 7.30 -6.66 -11.21
C LEU A 166 6.92 -7.43 -9.93
N GLY A 167 7.89 -8.12 -9.33
CA GLY A 167 7.72 -8.84 -8.07
C GLY A 167 7.22 -7.93 -6.96
N SER A 168 7.77 -6.72 -6.86
CA SER A 168 7.32 -5.73 -5.86
C SER A 168 5.86 -5.32 -6.06
N TYR A 169 5.44 -5.01 -7.29
CA TYR A 169 4.05 -4.65 -7.58
C TYR A 169 3.06 -5.80 -7.29
N VAL A 170 3.41 -7.01 -7.72
CA VAL A 170 2.59 -8.21 -7.47
C VAL A 170 2.53 -8.49 -5.97
N GLY A 171 3.68 -8.44 -5.29
CA GLY A 171 3.78 -8.65 -3.85
C GLY A 171 2.92 -7.67 -3.06
N LEU A 172 2.99 -6.38 -3.36
CA LEU A 172 2.15 -5.37 -2.72
C LEU A 172 0.67 -5.66 -2.94
N THR A 173 0.28 -6.01 -4.16
CA THR A 173 -1.12 -6.29 -4.52
C THR A 173 -1.67 -7.49 -3.75
N VAL A 174 -0.96 -8.63 -3.81
CA VAL A 174 -1.35 -9.88 -3.16
C VAL A 174 -1.40 -9.70 -1.64
N THR A 175 -0.37 -9.11 -1.04
CA THR A 175 -0.32 -8.95 0.42
C THR A 175 -1.29 -7.89 0.94
N THR A 176 -1.60 -6.85 0.15
CA THR A 176 -2.71 -5.93 0.45
C THR A 176 -4.04 -6.69 0.43
N ALA A 177 -4.30 -7.53 -0.58
CA ALA A 177 -5.53 -8.33 -0.64
C ALA A 177 -5.66 -9.30 0.55
N LEU A 178 -4.57 -9.98 0.92
CA LEU A 178 -4.51 -10.88 2.08
C LEU A 178 -4.77 -10.12 3.39
N THR A 179 -4.15 -8.96 3.58
CA THR A 179 -4.34 -8.15 4.79
C THR A 179 -5.74 -7.55 4.86
N CYS A 180 -6.34 -7.14 3.74
CA CYS A 180 -7.76 -6.77 3.65
C CYS A 180 -8.68 -7.93 4.04
N THR A 181 -8.42 -9.14 3.54
CA THR A 181 -9.19 -10.34 3.90
C THR A 181 -9.08 -10.64 5.40
N ARG A 182 -7.86 -10.58 5.95
CA ARG A 182 -7.62 -10.74 7.39
C ARG A 182 -8.37 -9.69 8.21
N VAL A 183 -8.36 -8.43 7.77
CA VAL A 183 -9.11 -7.33 8.39
C VAL A 183 -10.60 -7.66 8.45
N LEU A 184 -11.19 -8.10 7.34
CA LEU A 184 -12.60 -8.50 7.26
C LEU A 184 -12.91 -9.68 8.19
N MET A 185 -12.05 -10.71 8.23
CA MET A 185 -12.21 -11.87 9.11
C MET A 185 -12.15 -11.50 10.60
N LEU A 186 -11.19 -10.65 11.00
CA LEU A 186 -11.07 -10.21 12.40
C LEU A 186 -12.30 -9.42 12.83
N ARG A 187 -12.84 -8.58 11.94
CA ARG A 187 -14.08 -7.83 12.21
C ARG A 187 -15.29 -8.74 12.38
N ARG A 188 -15.41 -9.80 11.57
CA ARG A 188 -16.45 -10.83 11.74
C ARG A 188 -16.35 -11.48 13.12
N LYS A 189 -15.16 -11.91 13.53
CA LYS A 189 -14.93 -12.56 14.83
C LYS A 189 -15.30 -11.64 15.99
N LEU A 190 -14.85 -10.39 15.96
CA LEU A 190 -15.19 -9.39 16.99
C LEU A 190 -16.70 -9.14 17.08
N SER A 191 -17.41 -9.15 15.95
CA SER A 191 -18.88 -9.01 15.93
C SER A 191 -19.57 -10.22 16.57
N ALA A 192 -19.13 -11.42 16.22
CA ALA A 192 -19.71 -12.66 16.75
C ALA A 192 -19.44 -12.81 18.25
N GLU A 193 -18.24 -12.45 18.72
CA GLU A 193 -17.92 -12.43 20.15
C GLU A 193 -18.74 -11.38 20.91
N ALA A 194 -18.96 -10.21 20.33
CA ALA A 194 -19.82 -9.19 20.93
C ALA A 194 -21.27 -9.67 21.08
N LEU A 195 -21.82 -10.32 20.05
CA LEU A 195 -23.16 -10.91 20.10
C LEU A 195 -23.26 -12.02 21.16
N ARG A 196 -22.27 -12.92 21.23
CA ARG A 196 -22.23 -13.98 22.26
C ARG A 196 -22.22 -13.40 23.68
N ARG A 197 -21.40 -12.36 23.94
CA ARG A 197 -21.38 -11.70 25.26
C ARG A 197 -22.74 -11.11 25.64
N VAL A 198 -23.47 -10.56 24.67
CA VAL A 198 -24.84 -10.05 24.91
C VAL A 198 -25.79 -11.19 25.23
N GLU A 199 -25.75 -12.29 24.47
CA GLU A 199 -26.57 -13.48 24.74
C GLU A 199 -26.26 -14.11 26.11
N ASP A 200 -24.99 -14.23 26.48
CA ASP A 200 -24.57 -14.77 27.77
C ASP A 200 -25.03 -13.88 28.94
N ASN A 201 -24.98 -12.55 28.77
CA ASN A 201 -25.48 -11.60 29.76
C ASN A 201 -27.02 -11.64 29.88
N LEU A 202 -27.74 -11.91 28.79
CA LEU A 202 -29.20 -12.07 28.81
C LEU A 202 -29.64 -13.43 29.40
N LYS A 203 -28.80 -14.46 29.27
CA LYS A 203 -29.05 -15.79 29.82
C LYS A 203 -28.69 -15.92 31.30
N ARG A 204 -27.88 -15.02 31.85
CA ARG A 204 -27.71 -14.90 33.30
C ARG A 204 -28.99 -14.25 33.83
N PRO A 205 -29.87 -14.98 34.53
CA PRO A 205 -30.95 -14.35 35.26
C PRO A 205 -30.29 -13.33 36.19
N GLY A 206 -30.85 -12.12 36.25
CA GLY A 206 -30.36 -11.13 37.20
C GLY A 206 -30.26 -11.78 38.58
N ASP A 207 -29.13 -11.57 39.25
CA ASP A 207 -29.12 -11.55 40.71
C ASP A 207 -30.16 -10.49 41.11
N ASP A 208 -31.39 -10.94 41.31
CA ASP A 208 -32.52 -10.11 41.72
C ASP A 208 -32.19 -9.59 43.12
N PRO A 209 -31.97 -8.28 43.36
CA PRO A 209 -31.53 -7.78 44.66
C PRO A 209 -32.65 -7.79 45.74
N LYS A 210 -33.66 -8.68 45.62
CA LYS A 210 -34.89 -8.66 46.42
C LYS A 210 -35.24 -10.01 47.04
N SER A 211 -34.29 -10.69 47.67
CA SER A 211 -34.56 -11.86 48.53
C SER A 211 -34.04 -11.71 49.96
N GLY A 212 -34.04 -10.47 50.48
CA GLY A 212 -33.64 -10.18 51.85
C GLY A 212 -34.51 -9.10 52.48
N GLU A 213 -35.80 -9.38 52.68
CA GLU A 213 -36.62 -8.80 53.75
C GLU A 213 -37.51 -9.89 54.35
#